data_AF-A0A4Y2BFC4-F1
#
_entry.id   AF-A0A4Y2BFC4-F1
#
_cell.length_a   1.000
_cell.length_b   1.000
_cell.length_c   1.000
_cell.angle_alpha   90.00
_cell.angle_beta   90.00
_cell.angle_gamma   90.00
#
_symmetry.space_group_name_H-M   'P 1'
#
loop_
_entity.id
_entity.type
_entity.pdbx_description
1 polymer ?
#
loop_
_entity_poly.entity_id
_entity_poly.type
_entity_poly.pdbx_seq_one_letter_code
_entity_poly.pdbx_strand_id
1 'polypeptide(L)'
;MKILDEDGCKHKLFNQKDFVITANSRVCIQHLSEDLGIKESSFVDSTPGNIIKIPLSHFKLREGVVPTPGCPGYMTKDMLSRETREEKLKSAEMRSLNMAIQDSLKSNEEYEKNNFLSDYVNV
;
A
#
# COMPACT_ATOMS: atom_id res chain seq x y z
N MET A 1 10.77 -11.44 -23.89
CA MET A 1 10.61 -10.70 -22.62
C MET A 1 11.85 -10.94 -21.77
N LYS A 2 12.52 -9.88 -21.31
CA LYS A 2 13.72 -9.99 -20.46
C LYS A 2 13.41 -9.52 -19.04
N ILE A 3 14.07 -10.10 -18.05
CA ILE A 3 13.95 -9.68 -16.65
C ILE A 3 15.00 -8.62 -16.36
N LEU A 4 14.60 -7.56 -15.67
CA LEU A 4 15.52 -6.54 -15.15
C LEU A 4 15.79 -6.81 -13.67
N ASP A 5 17.06 -6.67 -13.29
CA ASP A 5 17.51 -6.64 -11.90
C ASP A 5 16.96 -5.39 -11.17
N GLU A 6 17.05 -5.40 -9.84
CA GLU A 6 16.32 -4.51 -8.93
C GLU A 6 16.51 -3.00 -9.21
N ASP A 7 17.66 -2.61 -9.77
CA ASP A 7 18.05 -1.21 -9.98
C ASP A 7 17.38 -0.54 -11.20
N GLY A 8 16.64 -1.30 -12.02
CA GLY A 8 16.09 -0.83 -13.30
C GLY A 8 14.60 -0.48 -13.31
N CYS A 9 13.85 -0.70 -12.23
CA CYS A 9 12.39 -0.60 -12.28
C CYS A 9 11.90 0.85 -12.19
N LYS A 10 11.76 1.52 -13.34
CA LYS A 10 10.89 2.70 -13.43
C LYS A 10 9.46 2.19 -13.31
N HIS A 11 8.83 2.42 -12.15
CA HIS A 11 7.48 2.00 -11.73
C HIS A 11 6.30 2.50 -12.62
N LYS A 12 6.53 2.74 -13.91
CA LYS A 12 5.52 3.20 -14.84
C LYS A 12 4.68 2.01 -15.29
N LEU A 13 3.64 1.75 -14.50
CA LEU A 13 2.38 1.10 -14.81
C LEU A 13 2.39 0.24 -16.09
N PHE A 14 2.36 -1.08 -15.92
CA PHE A 14 1.83 -2.04 -16.92
C PHE A 14 0.28 -1.94 -17.02
N ASN A 15 -0.24 -0.71 -16.95
CA ASN A 15 -1.67 -0.37 -16.97
C ASN A 15 -1.99 0.57 -18.15
N GLN A 16 -1.17 0.53 -19.21
CA GLN A 16 -1.61 1.04 -20.50
C GLN A 16 -2.53 -0.01 -21.11
N LYS A 17 -3.79 0.35 -21.31
CA LYS A 17 -4.82 -0.54 -21.89
C LYS A 17 -4.44 -1.10 -23.27
N ASP A 18 -3.42 -0.52 -23.91
CA ASP A 18 -2.96 -0.87 -25.26
C ASP A 18 -1.50 -1.36 -25.31
N PHE A 19 -0.89 -1.72 -24.16
CA PHE A 19 0.49 -2.19 -24.17
C PHE A 19 0.60 -3.64 -24.65
N VAL A 20 1.08 -3.80 -25.89
CA VAL A 20 1.38 -5.12 -26.48
C VAL A 20 2.77 -5.58 -26.04
N ILE A 21 2.84 -6.74 -25.40
CA ILE A 21 4.12 -7.36 -25.02
C ILE A 21 4.86 -7.77 -26.30
N THR A 22 6.05 -7.20 -26.52
CA THR A 22 6.94 -7.58 -27.62
C THR A 22 8.15 -8.35 -27.09
N ALA A 23 8.96 -8.93 -27.98
CA ALA A 23 10.17 -9.66 -27.58
C ALA A 23 11.14 -8.81 -26.73
N ASN A 24 11.14 -7.49 -26.97
CA ASN A 24 11.99 -6.51 -26.30
C ASN A 24 11.41 -5.97 -24.99
N SER A 25 10.16 -6.29 -24.66
CA SER A 25 9.55 -5.89 -23.39
C SER A 25 10.34 -6.46 -22.21
N ARG A 26 10.49 -5.65 -21.17
CA ARG A 26 11.20 -6.03 -19.95
C ARG A 26 10.30 -5.87 -18.73
N VAL A 27 10.44 -6.77 -17.77
CA VAL A 27 9.67 -6.80 -16.52
C VAL A 27 10.63 -6.93 -15.35
N CYS A 28 10.43 -6.18 -14.26
CA CYS A 28 11.28 -6.29 -13.09
C CYS A 28 10.85 -7.48 -12.20
N ILE A 29 11.80 -8.06 -11.46
CA ILE A 29 11.60 -9.26 -10.63
C ILE A 29 10.45 -9.07 -9.62
N GLN A 30 10.25 -7.85 -9.12
CA GLN A 30 9.18 -7.49 -8.18
C GLN A 30 7.74 -7.64 -8.73
N HIS A 31 7.59 -7.80 -10.05
CA HIS A 31 6.30 -8.10 -10.68
C HIS A 31 6.07 -9.60 -10.92
N LEU A 32 7.05 -10.43 -10.58
CA LEU A 32 6.96 -11.88 -10.68
C LEU A 32 6.77 -12.44 -9.28
N SER A 33 5.85 -13.40 -9.15
CA SER A 33 5.70 -14.14 -7.91
C SER A 33 6.97 -14.96 -7.63
N GLU A 34 7.39 -15.04 -6.37
CA GLU A 34 8.69 -15.64 -5.99
C GLU A 34 8.80 -17.13 -6.35
N ASP A 35 7.67 -17.82 -6.47
CA ASP A 35 7.53 -19.23 -6.87
C ASP A 35 7.86 -19.49 -8.34
N LEU A 36 7.78 -18.46 -9.18
CA LEU A 36 8.07 -18.53 -10.62
C LEU A 36 9.57 -18.49 -10.94
N GLY A 37 10.38 -18.04 -9.98
CA GLY A 37 11.82 -17.89 -10.10
C GLY A 37 12.61 -19.14 -9.69
N ILE A 38 13.59 -19.50 -10.49
CA ILE A 38 14.65 -20.45 -10.13
C ILE A 38 15.81 -19.62 -9.58
N LYS A 39 16.08 -19.76 -8.29
CA LYS A 39 17.20 -19.10 -7.58
C LYS A 39 18.40 -20.03 -7.38
N GLU A 40 18.19 -21.34 -7.45
CA GLU A 40 19.21 -22.36 -7.17
C GLU A 40 19.20 -23.44 -8.25
N SER A 41 20.40 -23.95 -8.58
CA SER A 41 20.57 -25.15 -9.39
C SER A 41 21.05 -26.29 -8.51
N SER A 42 20.53 -27.50 -8.73
CA SER A 42 20.98 -28.69 -8.01
C SER A 42 21.69 -29.65 -8.96
N PHE A 43 22.87 -30.11 -8.56
CA PHE A 43 23.63 -31.15 -9.24
C PHE A 43 23.85 -32.32 -8.28
N VAL A 44 23.79 -33.54 -8.82
CA VAL A 44 24.07 -34.75 -8.04
C VAL A 44 25.51 -35.13 -8.26
N ASP A 45 26.32 -35.06 -7.20
CA ASP A 45 27.69 -35.53 -7.26
C ASP A 45 27.72 -37.07 -7.32
N SER A 46 28.34 -37.59 -8.37
CA SER A 46 28.26 -39.02 -8.73
C SER A 46 29.00 -39.93 -7.75
N THR A 47 29.86 -39.37 -6.91
CA THR A 47 30.69 -40.10 -5.95
C THR A 47 30.00 -40.33 -4.60
N PRO A 48 29.55 -39.30 -3.87
CA PRO A 48 28.88 -39.48 -2.58
C PRO A 48 27.34 -39.59 -2.69
N GLY A 49 26.75 -39.39 -3.87
CA GLY A 49 25.28 -39.32 -4.04
C GLY A 49 24.66 -38.05 -3.43
N ASN A 50 25.50 -37.08 -3.04
CA ASN A 50 25.05 -35.85 -2.40
C ASN A 50 24.51 -34.87 -3.44
N ILE A 51 23.42 -34.18 -3.07
CA ILE A 51 22.84 -33.12 -3.86
C ILE A 51 23.53 -31.81 -3.48
N ILE A 52 24.30 -31.25 -4.41
CA ILE A 52 24.93 -29.94 -4.29
C ILE A 52 23.96 -28.91 -4.84
N LYS A 53 23.57 -27.93 -4.00
CA LYS A 53 22.76 -26.78 -4.42
C LYS A 53 23.65 -25.55 -4.55
N ILE A 54 23.58 -24.89 -5.70
CA ILE A 54 24.39 -23.71 -6.02
C ILE A 54 23.44 -22.56 -6.37
N PRO A 55 23.56 -21.40 -5.71
CA PRO A 55 22.78 -20.22 -6.06
C PRO A 55 23.14 -19.73 -7.47
N LEU A 56 22.15 -19.36 -8.26
CA LEU A 56 22.34 -18.84 -9.60
C LEU A 56 22.75 -17.36 -9.53
N SER A 57 23.72 -16.96 -10.37
CA SER A 57 24.15 -15.56 -10.48
C SER A 57 23.09 -14.66 -11.13
N HIS A 58 22.20 -15.24 -11.93
CA HIS A 58 21.12 -14.53 -12.62
C HIS A 58 19.80 -15.24 -12.40
N PHE A 59 18.76 -14.46 -12.13
CA PHE A 59 17.39 -14.95 -11.99
C PHE A 59 16.91 -15.61 -13.29
N LYS A 60 16.47 -16.86 -13.22
CA LYS A 60 15.85 -17.58 -14.33
C LYS A 60 14.41 -17.90 -14.02
N LEU A 61 13.52 -17.78 -15.00
CA LEU A 61 12.15 -18.28 -14.87
C LEU A 61 12.13 -19.79 -15.11
N ARG A 62 11.19 -20.49 -14.46
CA ARG A 62 10.85 -21.86 -14.86
C ARG A 62 10.33 -21.88 -16.29
N GLU A 63 10.65 -22.94 -17.02
CA GLU A 63 10.11 -23.14 -18.37
C GLU A 63 8.58 -23.24 -18.34
N GLY A 64 7.91 -22.61 -19.31
CA GLY A 64 6.44 -22.60 -19.42
C GLY A 64 5.72 -21.61 -18.50
N VAL A 65 6.43 -20.84 -17.68
CA VAL A 65 5.80 -19.81 -16.84
C VAL A 65 5.32 -18.64 -17.69
N VAL A 66 4.01 -18.41 -17.63
CA VAL A 66 3.39 -17.18 -18.11
C VAL A 66 3.15 -16.28 -16.90
N PRO A 67 3.63 -15.02 -16.88
CA PRO A 67 3.28 -14.09 -15.83
C PRO A 67 1.76 -13.89 -15.81
N THR A 68 1.12 -14.27 -14.70
CA THR A 68 -0.32 -14.10 -14.52
C THR A 68 -0.66 -12.60 -14.55
N PRO A 69 -1.67 -12.16 -15.32
CA PRO A 69 -2.14 -10.78 -15.27
C PRO A 69 -2.90 -10.56 -13.95
N GLY A 70 -2.15 -10.35 -12.87
CA GLY A 70 -2.69 -10.09 -11.53
C GLY A 70 -1.85 -9.00 -10.87
N CYS A 71 -2.50 -7.88 -10.52
CA CYS A 71 -1.85 -6.82 -9.74
C CYS A 71 -1.39 -7.40 -8.39
N PRO A 72 -0.11 -7.24 -8.00
CA PRO A 72 0.37 -7.63 -6.69
C PRO A 72 -0.43 -6.96 -5.56
N GLY A 73 -0.57 -7.62 -4.41
CA GLY A 73 -1.33 -7.09 -3.26
C GLY A 73 -0.80 -5.77 -2.68
N TYR A 74 0.46 -5.42 -2.94
CA TYR A 74 0.99 -4.08 -2.59
C TYR A 74 0.47 -2.96 -3.52
N MET A 75 -0.16 -3.33 -4.65
CA MET A 75 -0.79 -2.43 -5.63
C MET A 75 -2.32 -2.35 -5.49
N THR A 76 -2.95 -3.25 -4.73
CA THR A 76 -4.28 -2.96 -4.16
C THR A 76 -4.08 -1.91 -3.09
N LYS A 77 -3.96 -0.65 -3.52
CA LYS A 77 -4.22 0.46 -2.64
C LYS A 77 -5.64 0.22 -2.14
N ASP A 78 -5.83 0.15 -0.82
CA ASP A 78 -7.12 0.54 -0.25
C ASP A 78 -7.48 1.82 -0.98
N MET A 79 -8.55 1.78 -1.78
CA MET A 79 -8.94 2.94 -2.55
C MET A 79 -9.05 4.06 -1.52
N LEU A 80 -8.17 5.06 -1.61
CA LEU A 80 -8.45 6.36 -1.01
C LEU A 80 -9.68 6.85 -1.76
N SER A 81 -10.84 6.41 -1.27
CA SER A 81 -12.13 6.82 -1.75
C SER A 81 -12.12 8.32 -1.63
N ARG A 82 -12.20 9.01 -2.77
CA ARG A 82 -12.43 10.45 -2.74
C ARG A 82 -13.76 10.63 -2.04
N GLU A 83 -13.76 11.31 -0.90
CA GLU A 83 -14.99 11.69 -0.22
C GLU A 83 -15.94 12.31 -1.25
N THR A 84 -17.15 11.78 -1.29
CA THR A 84 -18.23 12.34 -2.09
C THR A 84 -18.59 13.73 -1.57
N ARG A 85 -19.27 14.52 -2.39
CA ARG A 85 -19.71 15.86 -2.00
C ARG A 85 -20.60 15.80 -0.77
N GLU A 86 -21.47 14.80 -0.69
CA GLU A 86 -22.40 14.57 0.41
C GLU A 86 -21.66 14.25 1.72
N GLU A 87 -20.65 13.36 1.67
CA GLU A 87 -19.83 13.02 2.84
C GLU A 87 -19.07 14.25 3.37
N LYS A 88 -18.52 15.05 2.45
CA LYS A 88 -17.80 16.28 2.81
C LYS A 88 -18.73 17.30 3.47
N LEU A 89 -19.95 17.47 2.97
CA LEU A 89 -20.96 18.36 3.57
C LEU A 89 -21.38 17.87 4.95
N LYS A 90 -21.69 16.58 5.10
CA LYS A 90 -22.05 15.98 6.39
C LYS A 90 -20.94 16.14 7.43
N SER A 91 -19.68 15.95 7.02
CA SER A 91 -18.51 16.16 7.88
C SER A 91 -18.37 17.62 8.32
N ALA A 92 -18.65 18.58 7.43
CA ALA A 92 -18.61 20.00 7.75
C ALA A 92 -19.73 20.43 8.71
N GLU A 93 -20.97 19.97 8.48
CA GLU A 93 -22.10 20.23 9.36
C GLU A 93 -21.86 19.65 10.76
N MET A 94 -21.38 18.40 10.85
CA MET A 94 -21.05 17.76 12.12
C MET A 94 -19.98 18.53 12.89
N ARG A 95 -18.94 19.03 12.19
CA ARG A 95 -17.91 19.87 12.80
C ARG A 95 -18.50 21.17 13.35
N SER A 96 -19.38 21.83 12.59
CA SER A 96 -20.03 23.06 13.03
C SER A 96 -20.88 22.84 14.28
N LEU A 97 -21.66 21.75 14.34
CA LEU A 97 -22.48 21.40 15.50
C LEU A 97 -21.60 21.13 16.72
N ASN A 98 -20.54 20.35 16.56
CA ASN A 98 -19.63 20.03 17.66
C ASN A 98 -18.94 21.29 18.21
N MET A 99 -18.55 22.24 17.36
CA MET A 99 -17.99 23.51 17.81
C MET A 99 -19.00 24.31 18.66
N ALA A 100 -20.25 24.45 18.19
CA ALA A 100 -21.27 25.18 18.92
C ALA A 100 -21.59 24.53 20.30
N ILE A 101 -21.59 23.20 20.37
CA ILE A 101 -21.78 22.47 21.64
C ILE A 101 -20.61 22.77 22.60
N GLN A 102 -19.38 22.71 22.12
CA GLN A 102 -18.19 22.98 22.95
C GLN A 102 -18.18 24.44 23.46
N ASP A 103 -18.51 25.40 22.60
CA ASP A 103 -18.59 26.81 22.99
C ASP A 103 -19.69 27.03 24.04
N SER A 104 -20.85 26.39 23.88
CA SER A 104 -21.95 26.46 24.85
C SER A 104 -21.55 25.87 26.21
N LEU A 105 -20.88 24.72 26.23
CA LEU A 105 -20.42 24.09 27.47
C LEU A 105 -19.42 24.98 28.19
N LYS A 106 -18.46 25.53 27.44
CA LYS A 106 -17.44 26.44 27.99
C LYS A 106 -18.06 27.71 28.55
N SER A 107 -18.99 28.34 27.82
CA SER A 107 -19.70 29.53 28.30
C SER A 107 -20.51 29.24 29.55
N ASN A 108 -21.13 28.06 29.65
CA ASN A 108 -21.88 27.66 30.83
C ASN A 108 -20.94 27.45 32.04
N GLU A 109 -19.80 26.79 31.85
CA GLU A 109 -18.79 26.63 32.91
C GLU A 109 -18.25 27.98 33.41
N GLU A 110 -18.03 28.94 32.51
CA GLU A 110 -17.60 30.30 32.88
C GLU A 110 -18.70 31.05 33.66
N TYR A 111 -19.95 30.93 33.24
CA TYR A 111 -21.09 31.51 33.96
C TYR A 111 -21.21 30.94 35.37
N GLU A 112 -21.18 29.61 35.52
CA GLU A 112 -21.26 28.93 36.82
C GLU A 112 -20.12 29.35 37.76
N LYS A 113 -18.87 29.43 37.25
CA LYS A 113 -17.72 29.91 38.03
C LYS A 113 -17.90 31.35 38.52
N ASN A 114 -18.38 32.23 37.65
CA ASN A 114 -18.58 33.64 37.98
C ASN A 114 -19.76 33.86 38.93
N ASN A 115 -20.85 33.10 38.77
CA ASN A 115 -22.00 33.16 39.66
C ASN A 115 -21.67 32.61 41.06
N PHE A 116 -20.93 31.51 41.13
CA PHE A 116 -20.43 30.97 42.40
C PHE A 116 -19.53 31.97 43.13
N LEU A 117 -18.66 32.71 42.43
CA LEU A 117 -17.80 33.72 43.04
C LEU A 117 -18.61 34.94 43.54
N SER A 118 -19.65 35.34 42.80
CA SER A 118 -20.57 36.43 43.14
C SER A 118 -21.31 36.19 44.47
N ASP A 119 -21.73 34.95 44.72
CA ASP A 119 -22.48 34.59 45.92
C ASP A 119 -21.61 34.60 47.19
N TYR A 120 -20.29 34.46 47.07
CA TYR A 120 -19.35 34.51 48.21
C TYR A 120 -18.83 35.92 48.54
N VAL A 121 -18.96 36.89 47.63
CA VAL A 121 -18.47 38.27 47.84
C VAL A 121 -19.53 39.18 48.47
N ASN A 122 -20.79 38.73 48.55
CA ASN A 122 -21.91 39.46 49.17
C ASN A 122 -22.33 38.92 50.56
N VAL A 123 -21.44 38.23 51.28
CA VAL A 123 -21.64 37.84 52.71
C VAL A 123 -20.68 38.61 53.60
#